data_AF-U5ELG2-F1
#
_entry.id   AF-U5ELG2-F1
#
_cell.length_a   1.000
_cell.length_b   1.000
_cell.length_c   1.000
_cell.angle_alpha   90.00
_cell.angle_beta   90.00
_cell.angle_gamma   90.00
#
_symmetry.space_group_name_H-M   'P 1'
#
loop_
_entity.id
_entity.type
_entity.pdbx_description
1 polymer ?
#
loop_
_entity_poly.entity_id
_entity_poly.type
_entity_poly.pdbx_seq_one_letter_code
_entity_poly.pdbx_strand_id
1 'polypeptide(L)'
;MPTGGSKQVRAARKRKKRMARVTHDLTDAQWDALRTAWAGCAYCGSPAAALQKDCVQAISRGGRYTLGNVVPACGSCNSSKCNVEVTTWLRRKKLDERSFLVRHYEISAELTARFALSLDSDG
;
A
#
# COMPACT_ATOMS: atom_id res chain seq x y z
N MET A 1 -2.65 -40.05 10.83
CA MET A 1 -3.58 -39.07 10.23
C MET A 1 -3.09 -37.65 10.51
N PRO A 2 -2.78 -36.80 9.52
CA PRO A 2 -2.40 -35.42 9.81
C PRO A 2 -3.63 -34.50 9.73
N THR A 3 -4.12 -34.03 10.88
CA THR A 3 -5.09 -32.93 10.99
C THR A 3 -4.37 -31.57 10.92
N GLY A 4 -3.97 -31.14 9.72
CA GLY A 4 -3.21 -29.89 9.53
C GLY A 4 -3.80 -28.87 8.54
N GLY A 5 -4.76 -29.27 7.69
CA GLY A 5 -5.20 -28.45 6.56
C GLY A 5 -6.18 -27.31 6.87
N SER A 6 -6.77 -27.25 8.06
CA SER A 6 -7.96 -26.42 8.31
C SER A 6 -7.64 -24.93 8.56
N LYS A 7 -6.52 -24.61 9.22
CA LYS A 7 -6.18 -23.21 9.59
C LYS A 7 -5.72 -22.40 8.38
N GLN A 8 -4.86 -22.97 7.53
CA GLN A 8 -4.33 -22.28 6.34
C GLN A 8 -5.41 -22.05 5.28
N VAL A 9 -6.26 -23.04 5.03
CA VAL A 9 -7.39 -22.91 4.10
C VAL A 9 -8.40 -21.88 4.60
N ARG A 10 -8.69 -21.84 5.91
CA ARG A 10 -9.57 -20.83 6.50
C ARG A 10 -8.96 -19.43 6.43
N ALA A 11 -7.66 -19.28 6.68
CA ALA A 11 -6.95 -18.02 6.52
C ALA A 11 -6.95 -17.51 5.07
N ALA A 12 -6.71 -18.41 4.10
CA ALA A 12 -6.76 -18.10 2.67
C ALA A 12 -8.18 -17.69 2.22
N ARG A 13 -9.23 -18.41 2.65
CA ARG A 13 -10.63 -18.03 2.38
C ARG A 13 -11.01 -16.70 3.02
N LYS A 14 -10.55 -16.43 4.25
CA LYS A 14 -10.78 -15.16 4.94
C LYS A 14 -10.02 -14.01 4.26
N ARG A 15 -8.82 -14.26 3.73
CA ARG A 15 -8.06 -13.31 2.89
C ARG A 15 -8.81 -13.04 1.58
N LYS A 16 -9.24 -14.08 0.85
CA LYS A 16 -10.02 -13.97 -0.40
C LYS A 16 -11.32 -13.19 -0.20
N LYS A 17 -12.08 -13.48 0.86
CA LYS A 17 -13.33 -12.76 1.19
C LYS A 17 -13.08 -11.30 1.62
N ARG A 18 -11.93 -11.01 2.23
CA ARG A 18 -11.53 -9.64 2.58
C ARG A 18 -11.13 -8.86 1.32
N MET A 19 -10.37 -9.48 0.43
CA MET A 19 -9.99 -8.88 -0.87
C MET A 19 -11.23 -8.63 -1.74
N ALA A 20 -12.16 -9.59 -1.81
CA ALA A 20 -13.41 -9.46 -2.57
C ALA A 20 -14.40 -8.40 -2.02
N ARG A 21 -14.17 -7.89 -0.80
CA ARG A 21 -14.96 -6.79 -0.19
C ARG A 21 -14.24 -5.45 -0.26
N VAL A 22 -12.99 -5.45 -0.66
CA VAL A 22 -12.22 -4.23 -0.87
C VAL A 22 -12.47 -3.87 -2.32
N THR A 23 -13.24 -2.82 -2.53
CA THR A 23 -13.31 -2.13 -3.81
C THR A 23 -11.87 -1.89 -4.27
N HIS A 24 -11.47 -2.56 -5.35
CA HIS A 24 -10.14 -2.46 -5.92
C HIS A 24 -10.07 -1.14 -6.69
N ASP A 25 -10.02 -0.03 -5.95
CA ASP A 25 -10.17 1.32 -6.49
C ASP A 25 -8.87 1.85 -7.11
N LEU A 26 -7.74 1.17 -6.89
CA LEU A 26 -6.46 1.58 -7.44
C LEU A 26 -6.30 1.11 -8.90
N THR A 27 -6.46 2.03 -9.84
CA THR A 27 -6.26 1.78 -11.28
C THR A 27 -4.77 1.68 -11.64
N ASP A 28 -4.44 1.16 -12.82
CA ASP A 28 -3.05 1.08 -13.27
C ASP A 28 -2.43 2.47 -13.52
N ALA A 29 -3.20 3.42 -14.05
CA ALA A 29 -2.76 4.81 -14.21
C ALA A 29 -2.44 5.48 -12.86
N GLN A 30 -3.26 5.22 -11.84
CA GLN A 30 -3.04 5.67 -10.47
C GLN A 30 -1.79 5.05 -9.85
N TRP A 31 -1.56 3.76 -10.11
CA TRP A 31 -0.35 3.07 -9.68
C TRP A 31 0.90 3.64 -10.34
N ASP A 32 0.85 3.92 -11.64
CA ASP A 32 1.97 4.50 -12.37
C ASP A 32 2.29 5.91 -11.86
N ALA A 33 1.28 6.72 -11.58
CA ALA A 33 1.45 8.02 -10.96
C ALA A 33 2.10 7.93 -9.57
N LEU A 34 1.72 6.94 -8.74
CA LEU A 34 2.39 6.66 -7.46
C LEU A 34 3.86 6.29 -7.66
N ARG A 35 4.17 5.39 -8.60
CA ARG A 35 5.57 4.99 -8.89
C ARG A 35 6.42 6.20 -9.29
N THR A 36 5.88 7.07 -10.13
CA THR A 36 6.56 8.29 -10.57
C THR A 36 6.73 9.30 -9.44
N ALA A 37 5.68 9.58 -8.65
CA ALA A 37 5.73 10.57 -7.57
C ALA A 37 6.71 10.17 -6.44
N TRP A 38 6.81 8.88 -6.15
CA TRP A 38 7.77 8.36 -5.17
C TRP A 38 9.18 8.17 -5.74
N ALA A 39 9.32 7.97 -7.06
CA ALA A 39 10.59 7.73 -7.75
C ALA A 39 11.44 6.60 -7.14
N GLY A 40 10.82 5.63 -6.47
CA GLY A 40 11.51 4.57 -5.75
C GLY A 40 10.67 3.96 -4.63
N CYS A 41 11.31 3.21 -3.76
CA CYS A 41 10.66 2.67 -2.56
C CYS A 41 10.30 3.79 -1.60
N ALA A 42 9.03 3.87 -1.20
CA ALA A 42 8.52 4.87 -0.27
C ALA A 42 9.17 4.84 1.12
N TYR A 43 9.82 3.73 1.47
CA TYR A 43 10.45 3.55 2.77
C TYR A 43 11.96 3.78 2.75
N CYS A 44 12.69 3.08 1.88
CA CYS A 44 14.16 3.16 1.85
C CYS A 44 14.70 4.05 0.72
N GLY A 45 13.85 4.60 -0.14
CA GLY A 45 14.24 5.43 -1.28
C GLY A 45 14.92 4.68 -2.44
N SER A 46 15.18 3.37 -2.30
CA SER A 46 15.89 2.62 -3.33
C SER A 46 15.10 2.59 -4.65
N PRO A 47 15.76 2.85 -5.81
CA PRO A 47 15.18 2.66 -7.12
C PRO A 47 15.12 1.16 -7.42
N ALA A 48 14.09 0.49 -6.89
CA ALA A 48 13.90 -0.93 -7.13
C ALA A 48 13.23 -1.16 -8.49
N ALA A 49 13.77 -2.09 -9.29
CA ALA A 49 13.20 -2.45 -10.59
C ALA A 49 11.78 -3.03 -10.48
N ALA A 50 11.45 -3.68 -9.35
CA ALA A 50 10.15 -4.29 -9.10
C ALA A 50 9.55 -3.76 -7.78
N LEU A 51 8.90 -2.60 -7.86
CA LEU A 51 8.13 -2.04 -6.75
C LEU A 51 6.79 -2.79 -6.59
N GLN A 52 6.45 -3.10 -5.35
CA GLN A 52 5.21 -3.75 -4.96
C GLN A 52 4.24 -2.73 -4.35
N LYS A 53 2.93 -2.96 -4.50
CA LYS A 53 1.87 -2.18 -3.88
C LYS A 53 1.76 -2.56 -2.40
N ASP A 54 2.24 -1.72 -1.48
CA ASP A 54 2.07 -1.90 -0.03
C ASP A 54 1.00 -0.96 0.53
N CYS A 55 0.22 -1.41 1.51
CA CYS A 55 -0.77 -0.59 2.20
C CYS A 55 -0.17 0.00 3.48
N VAL A 56 -0.11 1.33 3.58
CA VAL A 56 0.39 2.08 4.74
C VAL A 56 -0.39 1.68 6.00
N GLN A 57 -1.71 1.75 5.96
CA GLN A 57 -2.59 1.08 6.91
C GLN A 57 -2.93 -0.32 6.39
N ALA A 58 -2.55 -1.35 7.15
CA ALA A 58 -2.84 -2.72 6.78
C ALA A 58 -4.36 -2.96 6.64
N ILE A 59 -4.76 -3.73 5.63
CA ILE A 59 -6.18 -4.07 5.37
C ILE A 59 -6.81 -4.81 6.55
N SER A 60 -6.01 -5.58 7.29
CA SER A 60 -6.45 -6.25 8.51
C SER A 60 -6.87 -5.28 9.63
N ARG A 61 -6.44 -4.02 9.55
CA ARG A 61 -6.68 -2.94 10.53
C ARG A 61 -7.56 -1.83 9.98
N GLY A 62 -8.31 -2.07 8.91
CA GLY A 62 -9.25 -1.12 8.32
C GLY A 62 -8.73 -0.33 7.12
N GLY A 63 -7.48 -0.53 6.71
CA GLY A 63 -6.93 0.10 5.51
C GLY A 63 -7.64 -0.35 4.23
N ARG A 64 -7.73 0.55 3.25
CA ARG A 64 -8.35 0.31 1.94
C ARG A 64 -7.29 0.27 0.84
N TYR A 65 -7.62 -0.35 -0.29
CA TYR A 65 -6.71 -0.42 -1.44
C TYR A 65 -6.91 0.78 -2.35
N THR A 66 -6.63 1.96 -1.81
CA THR A 66 -6.90 3.25 -2.43
C THR A 66 -5.60 4.00 -2.66
N LEU A 67 -5.65 4.99 -3.57
CA LEU A 67 -4.51 5.85 -3.89
C LEU A 67 -3.90 6.54 -2.66
N GLY A 68 -4.72 6.96 -1.68
CA GLY A 68 -4.23 7.57 -0.44
C GLY A 68 -3.75 6.60 0.65
N ASN A 69 -3.71 5.29 0.40
CA ASN A 69 -3.22 4.30 1.37
C ASN A 69 -2.19 3.34 0.77
N VAL A 70 -2.05 3.28 -0.56
CA VAL A 70 -1.09 2.42 -1.25
C VAL A 70 0.17 3.21 -1.58
N VAL A 71 1.32 2.62 -1.29
CA VAL A 71 2.64 3.17 -1.64
C VAL A 71 3.49 2.12 -2.35
N PRO A 72 4.43 2.54 -3.21
CA PRO A 72 5.39 1.63 -3.79
C PRO A 72 6.46 1.24 -2.77
N ALA A 73 6.68 -0.06 -2.58
CA ALA A 73 7.69 -0.58 -1.68
C ALA A 73 8.53 -1.66 -2.37
N CYS A 74 9.84 -1.71 -2.09
CA CYS A 74 10.66 -2.82 -2.54
C CYS A 74 10.33 -4.11 -1.77
N GLY A 75 10.68 -5.26 -2.33
CA GLY A 75 10.35 -6.56 -1.74
C GLY A 75 10.88 -6.77 -0.32
N SER A 76 12.06 -6.23 0.00
CA SER A 76 12.66 -6.33 1.34
C SER A 76 11.90 -5.49 2.38
N CYS A 77 11.55 -4.25 2.06
CA CYS A 77 10.75 -3.39 2.93
C CYS A 77 9.34 -3.93 3.10
N ASN A 78 8.67 -4.30 2.01
CA ASN A 78 7.31 -4.85 2.05
C ASN A 78 7.26 -6.14 2.91
N SER A 79 8.20 -7.06 2.70
CA SER A 79 8.28 -8.30 3.50
C SER A 79 8.60 -8.01 4.97
N SER A 80 9.46 -7.03 5.25
CA SER A 80 9.82 -6.66 6.62
C SER A 80 8.67 -5.97 7.37
N LYS A 81 7.87 -5.13 6.70
CA LYS A 81 6.70 -4.49 7.28
C LYS A 81 5.57 -5.49 7.49
N CYS A 82 5.28 -6.29 6.46
CA CYS A 82 4.19 -7.27 6.48
C CYS A 82 2.88 -6.60 6.95
N ASN A 83 2.27 -7.09 8.04
CA ASN A 83 1.01 -6.55 8.58
C ASN A 83 1.23 -5.57 9.76
N VAL A 84 2.48 -5.19 10.03
CA VAL A 84 2.78 -4.25 11.11
C VAL A 84 2.30 -2.86 10.68
N GLU A 85 1.75 -2.13 11.64
CA GLU A 85 1.46 -0.71 11.49
C GLU A 85 2.73 0.07 11.11
N VAL A 86 2.58 0.98 10.14
CA VAL A 86 3.71 1.62 9.45
C VAL A 86 4.58 2.43 10.38
N THR A 87 4.01 3.24 11.29
CA THR A 87 4.78 4.13 12.16
C THR A 87 5.61 3.32 13.16
N THR A 88 5.02 2.26 13.72
CA THR A 88 5.71 1.30 14.59
C THR A 88 6.83 0.58 13.86
N TRP A 89 6.63 0.22 12.59
CA TRP A 89 7.68 -0.39 11.77
C TRP A 89 8.80 0.58 11.42
N LEU A 90 8.47 1.82 11.04
CA LEU A 90 9.44 2.88 10.73
C LEU A 90 10.33 3.18 11.94
N ARG A 91 9.74 3.35 13.13
CA ARG A 91 10.49 3.54 14.38
C ARG A 91 11.45 2.38 14.67
N ARG A 92 11.01 1.13 14.48
CA ARG A 92 11.89 -0.05 14.66
C ARG A 92 13.01 -0.12 13.63
N LYS A 93 12.78 0.34 12.40
CA LYS A 93 13.80 0.45 11.35
C LYS A 93 14.67 1.70 11.47
N LYS A 94 14.40 2.59 12.43
CA LYS A 94 15.04 3.91 12.58
C LYS A 94 14.96 4.76 11.31
N LEU A 95 13.86 4.62 10.58
CA LEU A 95 13.54 5.47 9.43
C LEU A 95 12.79 6.71 9.91
N ASP A 96 12.89 7.80 9.14
CA ASP A 96 12.24 9.06 9.47
C ASP A 96 10.72 8.97 9.23
N GLU A 97 10.01 8.72 10.34
CA GLU A 97 8.55 8.64 10.36
C GLU A 97 7.89 9.94 9.92
N ARG A 98 8.39 11.10 10.37
CA ARG A 98 7.77 12.39 10.09
C ARG A 98 7.88 12.71 8.61
N SER A 99 9.08 12.58 8.05
CA SER A 99 9.31 12.83 6.62
C SER A 99 8.49 11.88 5.75
N PHE A 100 8.36 10.61 6.14
CA PHE A 100 7.47 9.66 5.45
C PHE A 100 6.01 10.11 5.47
N LEU A 101 5.46 10.48 6.64
CA LEU A 101 4.05 10.85 6.77
C LEU A 101 3.72 12.13 6.01
N VAL A 102 4.59 13.13 6.07
CA VAL A 102 4.44 14.39 5.31
C VAL A 102 4.43 14.09 3.82
N ARG A 103 5.44 13.38 3.31
CA ARG A 103 5.51 13.07 1.88
C ARG A 103 4.37 12.18 1.40
N HIS A 104 3.94 11.22 2.22
CA HIS A 104 2.76 10.41 1.94
C HIS A 104 1.49 11.27 1.80
N TYR A 105 1.28 12.21 2.72
CA TYR A 105 0.16 13.14 2.65
C TYR A 105 0.22 14.01 1.39
N GLU A 106 1.38 14.62 1.09
CA GLU A 106 1.55 15.48 -0.09
C GLU A 106 1.24 14.74 -1.39
N ILE A 107 1.86 13.57 -1.60
CA ILE A 107 1.65 12.76 -2.82
C ILE A 107 0.20 12.29 -2.91
N SER A 108 -0.39 11.83 -1.79
CA SER A 108 -1.77 11.36 -1.81
C SER A 108 -2.76 12.48 -2.12
N ALA A 109 -2.56 13.68 -1.56
CA ALA A 109 -3.39 14.85 -1.83
C ALA A 109 -3.27 15.30 -3.29
N GLU A 110 -2.03 15.43 -3.79
CA GLU A 110 -1.76 15.83 -5.18
C GLU A 110 -2.40 14.86 -6.18
N LEU A 111 -2.14 13.57 -6.00
CA LEU A 111 -2.66 12.57 -6.92
C LEU A 111 -4.19 12.41 -6.81
N THR A 112 -4.76 12.53 -5.60
CA THR A 112 -6.22 12.53 -5.44
C THR A 112 -6.84 13.72 -6.20
N ALA A 113 -6.28 14.92 -6.08
CA ALA A 113 -6.75 16.09 -6.81
C ALA A 113 -6.63 15.90 -8.34
N ARG A 114 -5.48 15.38 -8.80
CA ARG A 114 -5.24 15.10 -10.23
C ARG A 114 -6.28 14.15 -10.82
N PHE A 115 -6.58 13.05 -10.13
CA PHE A 115 -7.53 12.05 -10.64
C PHE A 115 -9.00 12.40 -10.36
N ALA A 116 -9.28 13.31 -9.42
CA ALA A 116 -10.62 13.88 -9.27
C ALA A 116 -11.00 14.75 -10.48
N LEU A 117 -10.09 15.65 -10.90
CA LEU A 117 -10.32 16.55 -12.04
C LEU A 117 -10.50 15.81 -13.38
N SER A 118 -9.92 14.61 -13.53
CA SER A 118 -10.10 13.81 -14.75
C SER A 118 -11.51 13.20 -14.88
N LEU A 119 -12.27 13.08 -13.80
CA LEU A 119 -13.65 12.55 -13.84
C LEU A 119 -14.67 13.61 -14.28
N ASP A 120 -14.33 14.89 -14.14
CA ASP A 120 -15.21 16.01 -14.50
C ASP A 120 -15.18 16.35 -16.00
N SER A 121 -14.26 15.74 -16.78
CA SER A 121 -14.05 16.08 -18.21
C SER A 121 -14.79 15.17 -19.20
N ASP A 122 -15.41 14.08 -18.75
CA ASP A 122 -16.20 13.14 -19.57
C ASP A 122 -17.72 13.40 -19.48
N GLY A 123 -18.13 14.68 -19.38
CA GLY A 123 -19.52 15.14 -19.26
C GLY A 123 -20.01 15.89 -20.48
#